data_AF-A0A355STY9-F1
#
_entry.id   AF-A0A355STY9-F1
#
_cell.length_a   1.000
_cell.length_b   1.000
_cell.length_c   1.000
_cell.angle_alpha   90.00
_cell.angle_beta   90.00
_cell.angle_gamma   90.00
#
_symmetry.space_group_name_H-M   'P 1'
#
loop_
_entity.id
_entity.type
_entity.pdbx_description
1 polymer ?
#
loop_
_entity_poly.entity_id
_entity_poly.type
_entity_poly.pdbx_seq_one_letter_code
_entity_poly.pdbx_strand_id
1 'polypeptide(L)' 'GVVGWFNHLNEGEMIVGIRSALIEGADACLYAGAGIVAGSAPEKEMRETELKLAALLDVLT' A
#
# COMPACT_ATOMS: atom_id res chain seq x y z
N GLY A 1 2.66 -2.73 -6.75
CA GLY A 1 2.49 -3.58 -7.95
C GLY A 1 1.01 -3.88 -8.16
N VAL A 2 0.70 -4.83 -9.04
CA VAL A 2 -0.67 -5.35 -9.21
C VAL A 2 -0.80 -6.70 -8.52
N VAL A 3 -1.99 -6.98 -8.01
CA VAL A 3 -2.38 -8.30 -7.48
C VAL A 3 -3.65 -8.71 -8.20
N GLY A 4 -3.74 -9.94 -8.66
CA GLY A 4 -4.88 -10.36 -9.46
C GLY A 4 -4.69 -11.72 -10.10
N TRP A 5 -5.60 -12.05 -11.02
CA TRP A 5 -5.60 -13.30 -11.76
C TRP A 5 -5.79 -13.05 -13.25
N PHE A 6 -5.37 -14.02 -14.05
CA PHE A 6 -5.60 -14.07 -15.48
C PHE A 6 -5.75 -15.54 -15.90
N ASN A 7 -6.61 -15.83 -16.87
CA ASN A 7 -6.90 -17.19 -17.31
C ASN A 7 -6.63 -17.41 -18.82
N HIS A 8 -6.74 -18.67 -19.26
CA HIS A 8 -6.52 -19.08 -20.64
C HIS A 8 -7.58 -18.59 -21.64
N LEU A 9 -8.70 -18.03 -21.14
CA LEU A 9 -9.76 -17.44 -21.94
C LEU A 9 -9.54 -15.93 -22.19
N ASN A 10 -8.36 -15.41 -21.80
CA ASN A 10 -7.99 -14.00 -21.85
C ASN A 10 -8.82 -13.10 -20.94
N GLU A 11 -9.34 -13.65 -19.84
CA GLU A 11 -10.02 -12.89 -18.80
C GLU A 11 -9.08 -12.67 -17.62
N GLY A 12 -9.26 -11.57 -16.92
CA GLY A 12 -8.53 -11.32 -15.69
C GLY A 12 -9.00 -10.06 -14.99
N GLU A 13 -8.70 -10.02 -13.69
CA GLU A 13 -8.94 -8.86 -12.86
C GLU A 13 -7.67 -8.57 -12.06
N MET A 14 -7.33 -7.30 -11.97
CA MET A 14 -6.16 -6.84 -11.23
C MET A 14 -6.53 -5.64 -10.37
N ILE A 15 -6.00 -5.62 -9.16
CA ILE A 15 -6.09 -4.51 -8.23
C ILE A 15 -4.71 -3.92 -7.97
N VAL A 16 -4.68 -2.68 -7.53
CA VAL A 16 -3.44 -2.04 -7.07
C VAL A 16 -3.12 -2.61 -5.68
N GLY A 17 -1.91 -3.16 -5.52
CA GLY A 17 -1.42 -3.67 -4.23
C GLY A 17 -1.01 -2.55 -3.26
N ILE A 18 -1.91 -1.61 -2.98
CA ILE A 18 -1.76 -0.58 -1.93
C ILE A 18 -2.45 -1.03 -0.64
N ARG A 19 -2.15 -0.35 0.48
CA ARG A 19 -2.65 -0.74 1.81
C ARG A 19 -2.34 -2.21 2.10
N SER A 20 -1.09 -2.58 1.87
CA SER A 20 -0.60 -3.95 1.86
C SER A 20 0.68 -4.06 2.68
N ALA A 21 0.99 -5.27 3.12
CA ALA A 21 2.23 -5.62 3.79
C ALA A 21 2.82 -6.90 3.16
N LEU A 22 4.15 -6.96 3.07
CA LEU A 22 4.88 -8.18 2.75
C LEU A 22 5.27 -8.84 4.07
N ILE A 23 4.80 -10.08 4.30
CA ILE A 23 5.07 -10.83 5.52
C ILE A 23 6.05 -11.96 5.19
N GLU A 24 7.16 -12.00 5.91
CA GLU A 24 8.21 -13.02 5.78
C GLU A 24 8.50 -13.61 7.16
N GLY A 25 7.92 -14.77 7.47
CA GLY A 25 8.04 -15.39 8.78
C GLY A 25 7.36 -14.55 9.87
N ALA A 26 8.16 -14.01 10.79
CA ALA A 26 7.69 -13.14 11.88
C ALA A 26 7.83 -11.64 11.57
N ASP A 27 8.40 -11.29 10.41
CA ASP A 27 8.62 -9.92 10.01
C ASP A 27 7.56 -9.45 9.02
N ALA A 28 7.15 -8.18 9.14
CA ALA A 28 6.21 -7.54 8.22
C ALA A 28 6.76 -6.20 7.73
N CYS A 29 6.83 -6.01 6.41
CA CYS A 29 7.18 -4.76 5.77
C CYS A 29 5.92 -4.08 5.23
N LEU A 30 5.58 -2.91 5.75
CA LEU A 30 4.39 -2.14 5.36
C LEU A 30 4.76 -1.06 4.35
N TYR A 31 3.87 -0.80 3.39
CA TYR A 31 4.09 0.20 2.34
C TYR A 31 3.02 1.28 2.34
N ALA A 32 3.45 2.54 2.31
CA ALA A 32 2.61 3.70 2.06
C ALA A 32 3.37 4.75 1.25
N GLY A 33 2.63 5.64 0.59
CA GLY A 33 3.19 6.74 -0.18
C GLY A 33 2.21 7.90 -0.27
N ALA A 34 2.70 9.03 -0.74
CA ALA A 34 1.94 10.26 -0.95
C ALA A 34 2.14 10.76 -2.39
N GLY A 35 1.11 11.39 -2.95
CA GLY A 35 1.16 11.97 -4.29
C GLY A 35 1.66 13.40 -4.21
N ILE A 36 2.92 13.63 -4.57
CA ILE A 36 3.54 14.96 -4.47
C ILE A 36 3.16 15.83 -5.66
N VAL A 37 2.67 17.04 -5.37
CA VAL A 37 2.32 18.06 -6.37
C VAL A 37 2.93 19.42 -5.99
N ALA A 38 2.85 20.41 -6.88
CA ALA A 38 3.50 21.72 -6.68
C ALA A 38 3.03 22.50 -5.42
N GLY A 39 1.90 22.13 -4.83
CA GLY A 39 1.38 22.71 -3.58
C GLY A 39 1.56 21.83 -2.34
N SER A 40 2.26 20.70 -2.46
CA SER A 40 2.47 19.78 -1.35
C SER A 40 3.36 20.41 -0.26
N ALA A 41 3.02 20.13 1.00
CA ALA A 41 3.82 20.52 2.15
C ALA A 41 4.43 19.27 2.78
N PRO A 42 5.78 19.14 2.89
CA PRO A 42 6.44 17.92 3.33
C PRO A 42 5.87 17.31 4.62
N GLU A 43 5.53 18.15 5.60
CA GLU A 43 4.99 17.72 6.89
C GLU A 43 3.58 17.11 6.75
N LYS A 44 2.76 17.64 5.83
CA LYS A 44 1.42 17.11 5.58
C LYS A 44 1.49 15.77 4.87
N GLU A 45 2.37 15.64 3.88
CA GLU A 45 2.54 14.41 3.11
C GLU A 45 3.10 13.28 3.99
N MET A 46 4.03 13.61 4.90
CA MET A 46 4.53 12.66 5.90
C MET A 46 3.41 12.19 6.84
N ARG A 47 2.58 13.13 7.33
CA ARG A 47 1.46 12.75 8.20
C ARG A 47 0.43 11.88 7.48
N GLU A 48 0.23 12.10 6.18
CA GLU A 48 -0.63 11.25 5.36
C GLU A 48 -0.09 9.82 5.24
N THR A 49 1.22 9.63 5.04
CA THR A 49 1.82 8.29 4.97
C THR A 49 1.79 7.59 6.33
N GLU A 50 2.06 8.30 7.43
CA GLU A 50 1.92 7.78 8.80
C GLU A 50 0.50 7.25 9.06
N LEU A 51 -0.53 8.02 8.71
CA LEU A 51 -1.93 7.61 8.90
C LEU A 51 -2.28 6.37 8.07
N LYS A 52 -1.78 6.27 6.83
CA LYS A 52 -1.98 5.09 5.98
C LYS A 52 -1.31 3.84 6.56
N LEU A 53 -0.13 3.99 7.16
CA LEU A 53 0.60 2.90 7.80
C LEU A 53 -0.06 2.47 9.12
N ALA A 54 -0.49 3.42 9.95
CA ALA A 54 -1.15 3.15 11.23
C ALA A 54 -2.35 2.22 11.06
N ALA A 55 -3.18 2.45 10.04
CA ALA A 55 -4.34 1.61 9.74
C ALA A 55 -4.01 0.12 9.48
N LEU A 56 -2.79 -0.18 8.98
CA LEU A 56 -2.33 -1.56 8.80
C LEU A 56 -1.62 -2.09 10.03
N LEU A 57 -0.82 -1.24 10.69
CA LEU A 57 -0.08 -1.61 11.89
C LEU A 57 -1.03 -2.06 13.00
N ASP A 58 -2.15 -1.36 13.20
CA ASP A 58 -3.18 -1.68 14.18
C ASP A 58 -3.79 -3.09 14.01
N VAL A 59 -3.69 -3.69 12.82
CA VAL A 59 -4.21 -5.05 12.54
C VAL A 59 -3.16 -6.12 12.82
N LEU A 60 -1.88 -5.76 12.84
CA LEU A 60 -0.75 -6.67 12.99
C LEU A 60 -0.25 -6.77 14.45
N THR A 61 -0.65 -5.84 15.30
CA THR A 61 -0.26 -5.74 16.73
C THR A 61 -1.43 -6.03 17.65
#